data_AF-A0A962NDK6-F1
#
_entry.id   AF-A0A962NDK6-F1
#
_cell.length_a   1.000
_cell.length_b   1.000
_cell.length_c   1.000
_cell.angle_alpha   90.00
_cell.angle_beta   90.00
_cell.angle_gamma   90.00
#
_symmetry.space_group_name_H-M   'P 1'
#
loop_
_entity.id
_entity.type
_entity.pdbx_description
1 polymer ?
#
loop_
_entity_poly.entity_id
_entity_poly.type
_entity_poly.pdbx_seq_one_letter_code
_entity_poly.pdbx_strand_id
1 'polypeptide(L)'
;TELRPALGLVEKDESKDEEIYTCPACKHEQTPNPEQKCEKCGVFGEKYRREQQRKNIYEKEKKKLEQAQEQQLRKTRELAEAEDQQRLREEARQRLGFKRQARTLDYAVSVVVVIAMGVGGYYVANTLLDNPADTEYATDADTGLDARLAESGARGAKSGLPGTAQPGGPEFSTVTQAALQANGAGNGIDPETGLPMVQGQVGGNVLAMARQLAPELSAGGEAEGVDAAAPAKGTAISTRDREHLISALHPPLMSRHMDGTDTDQLAQHRASIKRLIELGRPRLALVYADEQKNPNLRSWLLTQLLLLESPAQRREFSNEIVTGIRNLAARATESPDEALVLSNLAGTYTILEQQDNARTALDKGLDALQREKLPVFEQLKKLRYLLQGQLRTSNQAGINQIVEQATALMKSQQSETPLEHYQLVVQMAGMAMDTGQIEAANTWLKAVQDQDTRLALSHELLSIKQAVISSDD
;
A
#
# COMPACT_ATOMS: atom_id res chain seq x y z
N THR A 1 -27.17 68.99 -7.46
CA THR A 1 -25.80 68.82 -8.01
C THR A 1 -25.75 67.46 -8.67
N GLU A 2 -26.10 67.43 -9.95
CA GLU A 2 -26.18 66.23 -10.78
C GLU A 2 -24.82 65.95 -11.42
N LEU A 3 -24.31 64.72 -11.26
CA LEU A 3 -23.10 64.24 -11.91
C LEU A 3 -23.50 63.26 -13.02
N ARG A 4 -23.35 63.68 -14.27
CA ARG A 4 -23.39 62.80 -15.45
C ARG A 4 -22.00 62.17 -15.65
N PRO A 5 -21.86 60.85 -15.80
CA PRO A 5 -20.63 60.25 -16.30
C PRO A 5 -20.63 60.34 -17.82
N ALA A 6 -19.75 61.17 -18.37
CA ALA A 6 -19.45 61.18 -19.81
C ALA A 6 -18.58 59.95 -20.13
N LEU A 7 -19.18 58.96 -20.80
CA LEU A 7 -18.46 57.90 -21.49
C LEU A 7 -17.69 58.53 -22.66
N GLY A 8 -16.42 58.85 -22.42
CA GLY A 8 -15.47 59.17 -23.49
C GLY A 8 -15.17 57.92 -24.29
N LEU A 9 -15.75 57.83 -25.48
CA LEU A 9 -15.30 56.91 -26.53
C LEU A 9 -13.90 57.37 -26.94
N VAL A 10 -12.89 56.60 -26.53
CA VAL A 10 -11.52 56.75 -27.03
C VAL A 10 -11.51 56.18 -28.44
N GLU A 11 -11.27 57.05 -29.42
CA GLU A 11 -11.00 56.65 -30.81
C GLU A 11 -9.81 55.70 -30.83
N LYS A 12 -10.01 54.53 -31.45
CA LYS A 12 -8.99 53.53 -31.65
C LYS A 12 -8.13 53.99 -32.82
N ASP A 13 -7.03 54.67 -32.53
CA ASP A 13 -6.02 55.02 -33.51
C ASP A 13 -5.55 53.75 -34.24
N GLU A 14 -5.86 53.66 -35.53
CA GLU A 14 -5.30 52.69 -36.45
C GLU A 14 -3.91 53.15 -36.92
N SER A 15 -2.94 53.29 -36.00
CA SER A 15 -1.54 53.29 -36.41
C SER A 15 -1.10 51.84 -36.60
N LYS A 16 -0.98 51.44 -37.87
CA LYS A 16 -0.23 50.24 -38.28
C LYS A 16 1.25 50.49 -38.06
N ASP A 17 1.66 50.60 -36.80
CA ASP A 17 3.04 50.41 -36.43
C ASP A 17 3.33 48.91 -36.61
N GLU A 18 4.26 48.59 -37.50
CA GLU A 18 4.72 47.23 -37.72
C GLU A 18 5.35 46.72 -36.41
N GLU A 19 4.53 46.14 -35.52
CA GLU A 19 4.96 45.63 -34.21
C GLU A 19 6.00 44.51 -34.40
N ILE A 20 7.27 44.89 -34.34
CA ILE A 20 8.39 43.94 -34.38
C ILE A 20 8.28 43.01 -33.17
N TYR A 21 8.01 41.73 -33.43
CA TYR A 21 7.93 40.70 -32.39
C TYR A 21 9.33 40.17 -32.08
N THR A 22 9.76 40.29 -30.83
CA THR A 22 11.04 39.74 -30.36
C THR A 22 10.83 38.35 -29.75
N CYS A 23 11.49 37.33 -30.29
CA CYS A 23 11.41 35.97 -29.76
C CYS A 23 11.99 35.88 -28.33
N PRO A 24 11.23 35.38 -27.34
CA PRO A 24 11.70 35.30 -25.95
C PRO A 24 12.79 34.26 -25.71
N ALA A 25 12.98 33.30 -26.63
CA ALA A 25 13.98 32.25 -26.50
C ALA A 25 15.35 32.66 -27.07
N CYS A 26 15.38 33.28 -28.26
CA CYS A 26 16.64 33.60 -28.96
C CYS A 26 16.86 35.11 -29.21
N LYS A 27 15.93 35.97 -28.78
CA LYS A 27 15.95 37.44 -28.97
C LYS A 27 15.97 37.89 -30.44
N HIS A 28 15.54 37.03 -31.36
CA HIS A 28 15.42 37.42 -32.77
C HIS A 28 14.18 38.29 -32.97
N GLU A 29 14.39 39.46 -33.58
CA GLU A 29 13.34 40.38 -34.02
C GLU A 29 12.79 39.91 -35.36
N GLN A 30 11.49 39.69 -35.44
CA GLN A 30 10.79 39.25 -36.65
C GLN A 30 9.45 39.98 -36.78
N THR A 31 8.98 40.17 -38.00
CA THR A 31 7.62 40.66 -38.25
C THR A 31 6.60 39.64 -37.72
N PRO A 32 5.46 40.09 -37.19
CA PRO A 32 4.52 39.22 -36.50
C PRO A 32 3.87 38.22 -37.48
N ASN A 33 4.30 36.96 -37.39
CA ASN A 33 3.70 35.84 -38.13
C ASN A 33 2.43 35.37 -37.40
N PRO A 34 1.30 35.10 -38.09
CA PRO A 34 0.07 34.60 -37.48
C PRO A 34 0.25 33.34 -36.62
N GLU A 35 1.25 32.51 -36.89
CA GLU A 35 1.54 31.30 -36.11
C GLU A 35 2.40 31.56 -34.85
N GLN A 36 2.88 32.80 -34.64
CA GLN A 36 3.78 33.22 -33.54
C GLN A 36 4.98 32.28 -33.31
N LYS A 37 5.42 31.61 -34.37
CA LYS A 37 6.59 30.73 -34.38
C LYS A 37 7.82 31.56 -34.73
N CYS A 38 8.90 31.37 -33.97
CA CYS A 38 10.16 32.02 -34.31
C CYS A 38 10.81 31.37 -35.54
N GLU A 39 11.20 32.16 -36.53
CA GLU A 39 11.84 31.66 -37.75
C GLU A 39 13.24 31.09 -37.48
N LYS A 40 13.96 31.67 -36.52
CA LYS A 40 15.34 31.27 -36.20
C LYS A 40 15.43 30.01 -35.34
N CYS A 41 14.59 29.89 -34.31
CA CYS A 41 14.66 28.78 -33.34
C CYS A 41 13.46 27.83 -33.36
N GLY A 42 12.43 28.10 -34.16
CA GLY A 42 11.25 27.25 -34.29
C GLY A 42 10.32 27.20 -33.06
N VAL A 43 10.64 27.95 -32.00
CA VAL A 43 9.88 27.96 -30.75
C VAL A 43 8.62 28.81 -30.89
N PHE A 44 7.49 28.28 -30.41
CA PHE A 44 6.23 29.01 -30.31
C PHE A 44 6.25 29.94 -29.09
N GLY A 45 6.07 31.24 -29.32
CA GLY A 45 6.16 32.28 -28.30
C GLY A 45 5.26 32.05 -27.08
N GLU A 46 4.03 31.60 -27.31
CA GLU A 46 3.06 31.31 -26.23
C GLU A 46 3.44 30.08 -25.40
N LYS A 47 3.87 28.98 -26.05
CA LYS A 47 4.27 27.76 -25.32
C LYS A 47 5.47 28.05 -24.42
N TYR A 48 6.45 28.79 -24.92
CA TYR A 48 7.62 29.18 -24.14
C TYR A 48 7.26 30.08 -22.95
N ARG A 49 6.37 31.07 -23.14
CA ARG A 49 5.87 31.92 -22.05
C ARG A 49 5.10 31.12 -21.00
N ARG A 50 4.23 30.17 -21.40
CA ARG A 50 3.52 29.29 -20.46
C ARG A 50 4.48 28.39 -19.68
N GLU A 51 5.53 27.87 -20.32
CA GLU A 51 6.52 27.04 -19.63
C GLU A 51 7.38 27.86 -18.66
N GLN A 52 7.81 29.08 -19.04
CA GLN A 52 8.47 30.00 -18.11
C GLN A 52 7.57 30.38 -16.93
N GLN A 53 6.29 30.65 -17.17
CA GLN A 53 5.33 30.93 -16.09
C GLN A 53 5.20 29.72 -15.14
N ARG A 54 5.13 28.50 -15.68
CA ARG A 54 5.12 27.27 -14.85
C ARG A 54 6.40 27.12 -14.02
N LYS A 55 7.58 27.33 -14.61
CA LYS A 55 8.85 27.28 -13.88
C LYS A 55 8.91 28.35 -12.78
N ASN A 56 8.48 29.57 -13.07
CA ASN A 56 8.44 30.66 -12.09
C ASN A 56 7.46 30.38 -10.93
N ILE A 57 6.29 29.77 -11.21
CA ILE A 57 5.34 29.37 -10.17
C ILE A 57 5.95 28.25 -9.31
N TYR A 58 6.58 27.26 -9.95
CA TYR A 58 7.22 26.15 -9.25
C TYR A 58 8.36 26.62 -8.33
N GLU A 59 9.25 27.50 -8.81
CA GLU A 59 10.32 28.07 -8.00
C GLU A 59 9.80 28.90 -6.82
N LYS A 60 8.69 29.64 -7.01
CA LYS A 60 8.04 30.38 -5.93
C LYS A 60 7.46 29.45 -4.86
N GLU A 61 6.78 28.39 -5.26
CA GLU A 61 6.23 27.41 -4.31
C GLU A 61 7.33 26.61 -3.60
N LYS A 62 8.40 26.24 -4.32
CA LYS A 62 9.58 25.60 -3.73
C LYS A 62 10.22 26.47 -2.64
N LYS A 63 10.44 27.76 -2.92
CA LYS A 63 10.99 28.71 -1.93
C LYS A 63 10.09 28.88 -0.70
N LYS A 64 8.76 28.89 -0.89
CA LYS A 64 7.82 28.93 0.26
C LYS A 64 7.91 27.68 1.13
N LEU A 65 8.03 26.50 0.51
CA LEU A 65 8.17 25.24 1.23
C LEU A 65 9.49 25.17 2.01
N GLU A 66 10.61 25.59 1.41
CA GLU A 66 11.91 25.66 2.08
C GLU A 66 11.86 26.63 3.27
N GLN A 67 11.26 27.82 3.11
CA GLN A 67 11.07 28.77 4.20
C GLN A 67 10.19 28.22 5.33
N ALA A 68 9.11 27.49 4.99
CA ALA A 68 8.24 26.87 5.99
C ALA A 68 8.98 25.76 6.78
N GLN A 69 9.80 24.96 6.09
CA GLN A 69 10.63 23.94 6.74
C GLN A 69 11.69 24.56 7.65
N GLU A 70 12.39 25.59 7.20
CA GLU A 70 13.36 26.31 8.04
C GLU A 70 12.70 26.92 9.28
N GLN A 71 11.49 27.48 9.16
CA GLN A 71 10.74 28.00 10.31
C GLN A 71 10.35 26.90 11.29
N GLN A 72 9.96 25.72 10.80
CA GLN A 72 9.68 24.58 11.67
C GLN A 72 10.93 24.09 12.39
N LEU A 73 12.06 23.96 11.69
CA LEU A 73 13.36 23.59 12.27
C LEU A 73 13.86 24.61 13.30
N ARG A 74 13.62 25.91 13.09
CA ARG A 74 13.93 26.93 14.10
C ARG A 74 13.07 26.78 15.35
N LYS A 75 11.75 26.59 15.19
CA LYS A 75 10.85 26.38 16.33
C LYS A 75 11.18 25.14 17.14
N THR A 76 11.54 24.03 16.48
CA THR A 76 11.94 22.81 17.20
C THR A 76 13.26 22.98 17.94
N ARG A 77 14.23 23.70 17.36
CA ARG A 77 15.47 24.07 18.08
C ARG A 77 15.21 24.99 19.27
N GLU A 78 14.38 26.01 19.10
CA GLU A 78 14.01 26.93 20.20
C GLU A 78 13.29 26.19 21.35
N LEU A 79 12.42 25.23 21.03
CA LEU A 79 11.76 24.39 22.04
C LEU A 79 12.76 23.51 22.78
N ALA A 80 13.68 22.85 22.05
CA ALA A 80 14.73 22.03 22.66
C ALA A 80 15.67 22.86 23.56
N GLU A 81 16.08 24.06 23.11
CA GLU A 81 16.88 24.98 23.92
C GLU A 81 16.13 25.48 25.17
N ALA A 82 14.82 25.72 25.06
CA ALA A 82 13.99 26.11 26.20
C ALA A 82 13.86 24.98 27.23
N GLU A 83 13.71 23.73 26.80
CA GLU A 83 13.69 22.55 27.66
C GLU A 83 15.04 22.36 28.36
N ASP A 84 16.16 22.49 27.65
CA ASP A 84 17.50 22.41 28.23
C ASP A 84 17.73 23.51 29.27
N GLN A 85 17.29 24.74 29.01
CA GLN A 85 17.36 25.82 30.00
C GLN A 85 16.49 25.55 31.23
N GLN A 86 15.31 24.94 31.06
CA GLN A 86 14.47 24.54 32.19
C GLN A 86 15.18 23.46 33.01
N ARG A 87 15.77 22.45 32.35
CA ARG A 87 16.50 21.37 33.02
C ARG A 87 17.68 21.90 33.82
N LEU A 88 18.48 22.80 33.25
CA LEU A 88 19.59 23.46 33.94
C LEU A 88 19.13 24.30 35.13
N ARG A 89 17.98 24.99 35.02
CA ARG A 89 17.39 25.73 36.16
C ARG A 89 16.92 24.79 37.27
N GLU A 90 16.36 23.63 36.93
CA GLU A 90 15.98 22.62 37.91
C GLU A 90 17.19 22.02 38.60
N GLU A 91 18.24 21.65 37.85
CA GLU A 91 19.51 21.17 38.40
C GLU A 91 20.16 22.23 39.32
N ALA A 92 20.13 23.51 38.94
CA ALA A 92 20.62 24.60 39.80
C ALA A 92 19.80 24.75 41.09
N ARG A 93 18.46 24.64 41.01
CA ARG A 93 17.57 24.66 42.19
C ARG A 93 17.85 23.49 43.14
N GLN A 94 18.12 22.30 42.60
CA GLN A 94 18.49 21.12 43.38
C GLN A 94 19.82 21.33 44.11
N ARG A 95 20.84 21.89 43.43
CA ARG A 95 22.14 22.18 44.04
C ARG A 95 22.10 23.26 45.11
N LEU A 96 21.18 24.23 44.99
CA LEU A 96 20.97 25.29 45.98
C LEU A 96 20.15 24.84 47.21
N GLY A 97 19.78 23.56 47.30
CA GLY A 97 19.22 22.99 48.53
C GLY A 97 17.76 23.36 48.80
N PHE A 98 17.02 23.88 47.82
CA PHE A 98 15.57 24.02 47.92
C PHE A 98 14.91 22.63 47.87
N LYS A 99 14.82 21.96 49.03
CA LYS A 99 14.00 20.76 49.19
C LYS A 99 12.55 21.14 48.85
N ARG A 100 12.02 20.58 47.75
CA ARG A 100 10.59 20.61 47.44
C ARG A 100 9.86 20.05 48.66
N GLN A 101 9.19 20.92 49.40
CA GLN A 101 8.28 20.52 50.46
C GLN A 101 7.06 19.90 49.75
N ALA A 102 7.11 18.59 49.52
CA ALA A 102 6.04 17.84 48.88
C ALA A 102 4.78 17.97 49.74
N ARG A 103 3.86 18.86 49.34
CA ARG A 103 2.51 18.92 49.90
C ARG A 103 1.74 17.72 49.37
N THR A 104 1.39 16.83 50.29
CA THR A 104 0.47 15.71 50.17
C THR A 104 -0.92 16.18 49.73
N LEU A 105 -1.14 16.32 48.42
CA LEU A 105 -2.44 16.72 47.85
C LEU A 105 -2.84 15.82 46.67
N ASP A 106 -2.36 14.58 46.64
CA ASP A 106 -2.67 13.60 45.58
C ASP A 106 -3.89 12.70 45.86
N TYR A 107 -4.56 12.86 47.02
CA TYR A 107 -5.74 12.03 47.35
C TYR A 107 -7.10 12.73 47.15
N ALA A 108 -7.14 14.02 46.80
CA ALA A 108 -8.40 14.76 46.65
C ALA A 108 -8.90 14.88 45.20
N VAL A 109 -8.04 14.68 44.19
CA VAL A 109 -8.40 14.89 42.77
C VAL A 109 -8.99 13.63 42.12
N SER A 110 -8.69 12.43 42.63
CA SER A 110 -9.22 11.17 42.08
C SER A 110 -10.71 10.92 42.38
N VAL A 111 -11.29 11.58 43.40
CA VAL A 111 -12.71 11.39 43.76
C VAL A 111 -13.64 12.28 42.92
N VAL A 112 -13.16 13.42 42.40
CA VAL A 112 -14.00 14.36 41.64
C VAL A 112 -14.24 13.89 40.19
N VAL A 113 -13.27 13.20 39.57
CA VAL A 113 -13.39 12.72 38.19
C VAL A 113 -14.36 11.54 38.07
N VAL A 114 -14.42 10.67 39.09
CA VAL A 114 -15.34 9.51 39.10
C VAL A 114 -16.80 9.94 39.29
N ILE A 115 -17.05 11.01 40.04
CA ILE A 115 -18.42 11.54 40.24
C ILE A 115 -18.90 12.31 38.99
N ALA A 116 -18.01 13.01 38.27
CA ALA A 116 -18.36 13.73 37.05
C ALA A 116 -18.71 12.78 35.88
N MET A 117 -18.01 11.64 35.75
CA MET A 117 -18.32 10.64 34.72
C MET A 117 -19.60 9.84 35.01
N GLY A 118 -19.92 9.58 36.29
CA GLY A 118 -21.14 8.87 36.67
C GLY A 118 -22.44 9.64 36.40
N VAL A 119 -22.43 10.96 36.56
CA VAL A 119 -23.64 11.79 36.36
C VAL A 119 -23.88 12.12 34.89
N GLY A 120 -22.83 12.24 34.07
CA GLY A 120 -22.94 12.49 32.63
C GLY A 120 -23.53 11.32 31.84
N GLY A 121 -23.14 10.07 32.18
CA GLY A 121 -23.66 8.88 31.51
C GLY A 121 -25.15 8.61 31.78
N TYR A 122 -25.63 8.98 32.97
CA TYR A 122 -27.03 8.78 33.36
C TYR A 122 -28.00 9.73 32.62
N TYR A 123 -27.58 10.98 32.35
CA TYR A 123 -28.43 11.94 31.64
C TYR A 123 -28.56 11.64 30.14
N VAL A 124 -27.49 11.16 29.49
CA VAL A 124 -27.50 10.84 28.04
C VAL A 124 -28.33 9.59 27.75
N ALA A 125 -28.28 8.57 28.63
CA ALA A 125 -29.05 7.35 28.47
C ALA A 125 -30.57 7.60 28.61
N ASN A 126 -30.99 8.51 29.49
CA ASN A 126 -32.41 8.77 29.72
C ASN A 126 -33.04 9.71 28.68
N THR A 127 -32.27 10.52 27.96
CA THR A 127 -32.80 11.41 26.90
C THR A 127 -32.93 10.75 25.52
N LEU A 128 -32.34 9.57 25.31
CA LEU A 128 -32.37 8.86 24.02
C LEU A 128 -33.45 7.76 23.92
N LEU A 129 -34.13 7.42 25.03
CA LEU A 129 -35.10 6.32 25.08
C LEU A 129 -36.58 6.75 24.97
N ASP A 130 -36.87 8.05 24.83
CA ASP A 130 -38.25 8.58 24.90
C ASP A 130 -38.81 9.20 23.60
N ASN A 131 -38.22 8.93 22.42
CA ASN A 131 -38.80 9.39 21.14
C ASN A 131 -38.90 8.27 20.08
N PRO A 132 -40.06 7.61 19.95
CA PRO A 132 -40.42 6.86 18.75
C PRO A 132 -41.51 7.62 17.98
N ALA A 133 -41.14 8.40 16.96
CA ALA A 133 -42.07 8.84 15.92
C ALA A 133 -41.34 9.33 14.66
N ASP A 134 -41.76 8.74 13.53
CA ASP A 134 -41.80 9.30 12.17
C ASP A 134 -40.50 9.40 11.35
N THR A 135 -40.23 8.36 10.54
CA THR A 135 -39.82 8.56 9.14
C THR A 135 -40.39 7.45 8.26
N GLU A 136 -41.55 7.75 7.66
CA GLU A 136 -42.09 7.13 6.46
C GLU A 136 -41.58 7.94 5.23
N TYR A 137 -41.42 7.28 4.08
CA TYR A 137 -41.02 7.77 2.74
C TYR A 137 -39.51 7.92 2.42
N ALA A 138 -38.97 6.99 1.61
CA ALA A 138 -38.70 7.19 0.18
C ALA A 138 -37.72 6.13 -0.36
N THR A 139 -38.23 4.99 -0.82
CA THR A 139 -37.53 4.10 -1.75
C THR A 139 -38.18 4.24 -3.11
N ASP A 140 -37.56 5.02 -4.00
CA ASP A 140 -37.72 4.95 -5.46
C ASP A 140 -36.62 5.78 -6.11
N ALA A 141 -35.61 5.12 -6.68
CA ALA A 141 -34.82 5.62 -7.81
C ALA A 141 -33.85 4.54 -8.36
N ASP A 142 -34.25 3.99 -9.50
CA ASP A 142 -33.44 3.69 -10.69
C ASP A 142 -32.29 2.66 -10.63
N THR A 143 -32.67 1.42 -10.98
CA THR A 143 -31.87 0.50 -11.80
C THR A 143 -31.80 1.01 -13.24
N GLY A 144 -30.63 1.47 -13.69
CA GLY A 144 -30.48 1.87 -15.09
C GLY A 144 -29.07 2.28 -15.49
N LEU A 145 -28.12 1.34 -15.52
CA LEU A 145 -26.82 1.59 -16.18
C LEU A 145 -26.10 0.33 -16.68
N ASP A 146 -26.79 -0.62 -17.31
CA ASP A 146 -26.17 -1.81 -17.94
C ASP A 146 -26.59 -2.01 -19.42
N ALA A 147 -26.62 -0.94 -20.21
CA ALA A 147 -27.00 -1.04 -21.63
C ALA A 147 -26.28 -0.06 -22.58
N ARG A 148 -24.98 0.23 -22.38
CA ARG A 148 -24.19 1.06 -23.32
C ARG A 148 -22.74 0.62 -23.57
N LEU A 149 -22.48 -0.69 -23.63
CA LEU A 149 -21.19 -1.23 -24.10
C LEU A 149 -21.31 -2.37 -25.13
N ALA A 150 -22.48 -2.54 -25.76
CA ALA A 150 -22.71 -3.56 -26.79
C ALA A 150 -23.36 -2.97 -28.05
N GLU A 151 -22.84 -1.87 -28.60
CA GLU A 151 -23.23 -1.43 -29.95
C GLU A 151 -22.18 -0.51 -30.61
N SER A 152 -21.09 -1.09 -31.12
CA SER A 152 -20.40 -0.56 -32.32
C SER A 152 -19.53 -1.64 -32.95
N GLY A 153 -20.09 -2.33 -33.94
CA GLY A 153 -19.34 -3.35 -34.68
C GLY A 153 -20.22 -4.26 -35.54
N ALA A 154 -21.15 -3.70 -36.31
CA ALA A 154 -21.91 -4.48 -37.29
C ALA A 154 -21.65 -3.98 -38.72
N ARG A 155 -21.36 -4.97 -39.58
CA ARG A 155 -21.56 -5.10 -41.04
C ARG A 155 -20.24 -5.28 -41.79
N GLY A 156 -19.99 -6.37 -42.52
CA GLY A 156 -20.80 -7.56 -42.81
C GLY A 156 -20.31 -8.20 -44.11
N ALA A 157 -20.40 -9.53 -44.22
CA ALA A 157 -20.58 -10.25 -45.48
C ALA A 157 -21.05 -11.68 -45.18
N LYS A 158 -22.14 -12.09 -45.85
CA LYS A 158 -22.80 -13.40 -45.75
C LYS A 158 -22.19 -14.39 -46.74
N SER A 159 -22.07 -15.66 -46.34
CA SER A 159 -22.35 -16.82 -47.22
C SER A 159 -22.25 -18.17 -46.48
N GLY A 160 -23.32 -18.97 -46.56
CA GLY A 160 -23.27 -20.42 -46.86
C GLY A 160 -22.88 -21.43 -45.77
N LEU A 161 -23.87 -22.21 -45.30
CA LEU A 161 -23.77 -23.60 -44.78
C LEU A 161 -23.18 -24.59 -45.84
N PRO A 162 -22.86 -25.88 -45.55
CA PRO A 162 -23.19 -26.70 -44.37
C PRO A 162 -22.07 -27.63 -43.79
N GLY A 163 -22.25 -28.03 -42.52
CA GLY A 163 -22.09 -29.39 -41.98
C GLY A 163 -20.71 -30.08 -41.93
N THR A 164 -20.28 -30.52 -40.74
CA THR A 164 -19.85 -31.92 -40.47
C THR A 164 -19.56 -32.17 -38.98
N ALA A 165 -20.10 -33.31 -38.53
CA ALA A 165 -19.67 -34.28 -37.51
C ALA A 165 -18.73 -33.90 -36.33
N GLN A 166 -19.22 -34.22 -35.12
CA GLN A 166 -18.51 -34.65 -33.90
C GLN A 166 -17.52 -35.82 -34.20
N PRO A 167 -16.45 -36.09 -33.39
CA PRO A 167 -16.63 -36.57 -32.00
C PRO A 167 -15.52 -36.24 -30.97
N GLY A 168 -15.84 -36.47 -29.69
CA GLY A 168 -14.87 -36.95 -28.68
C GLY A 168 -14.47 -35.96 -27.57
N GLY A 169 -14.93 -36.21 -26.34
CA GLY A 169 -14.40 -35.62 -25.09
C GLY A 169 -12.99 -36.15 -24.72
N PRO A 170 -12.46 -35.89 -23.51
CA PRO A 170 -13.17 -36.17 -22.25
C PRO A 170 -13.11 -35.07 -21.17
N GLU A 171 -14.17 -35.08 -20.36
CA GLU A 171 -14.20 -34.99 -18.89
C GLU A 171 -13.08 -34.22 -18.17
N PHE A 172 -13.40 -33.02 -17.67
CA PHE A 172 -12.74 -32.47 -16.50
C PHE A 172 -13.65 -32.59 -15.27
N SER A 173 -13.07 -33.23 -14.25
CA SER A 173 -13.65 -33.56 -12.97
C SER A 173 -14.15 -32.35 -12.19
N THR A 174 -15.31 -32.57 -11.58
CA THR A 174 -15.91 -31.87 -10.44
C THR A 174 -14.97 -31.81 -9.22
N VAL A 175 -14.32 -30.66 -8.99
CA VAL A 175 -13.80 -30.25 -7.67
C VAL A 175 -14.00 -28.74 -7.49
N THR A 176 -15.26 -28.26 -7.44
CA THR A 176 -15.55 -26.89 -6.98
C THR A 176 -16.99 -26.75 -6.48
N GLN A 177 -17.41 -27.57 -5.51
CA GLN A 177 -18.74 -27.42 -4.90
C GLN A 177 -18.80 -27.73 -3.39
N ALA A 178 -17.67 -27.66 -2.69
CA ALA A 178 -17.61 -27.87 -1.24
C ALA A 178 -17.24 -26.60 -0.42
N ALA A 179 -17.11 -25.42 -1.04
CA ALA A 179 -16.68 -24.20 -0.35
C ALA A 179 -17.80 -23.15 -0.12
N LEU A 180 -19.07 -23.45 -0.44
CA LEU A 180 -20.15 -22.44 -0.43
C LEU A 180 -21.26 -22.65 0.63
N GLN A 181 -21.06 -23.51 1.64
CA GLN A 181 -22.10 -23.76 2.67
C GLN A 181 -21.64 -23.73 4.13
N ALA A 182 -20.55 -23.02 4.45
CA ALA A 182 -20.19 -22.75 5.83
C ALA A 182 -19.72 -21.30 5.97
N ASN A 183 -20.66 -20.37 6.15
CA ASN A 183 -20.44 -19.08 6.81
C ASN A 183 -21.79 -18.39 7.04
N GLY A 184 -22.50 -18.86 8.07
CA GLY A 184 -23.55 -18.10 8.74
C GLY A 184 -23.13 -17.88 10.18
N ALA A 185 -22.38 -16.81 10.45
CA ALA A 185 -22.11 -16.32 11.80
C ALA A 185 -21.90 -14.81 11.73
N GLY A 186 -22.57 -14.08 12.63
CA GLY A 186 -22.87 -12.66 12.52
C GLY A 186 -21.67 -11.71 12.58
N ASN A 187 -21.81 -10.60 11.85
CA ASN A 187 -20.93 -9.44 11.95
C ASN A 187 -21.26 -8.66 13.23
N GLY A 188 -20.40 -8.77 14.26
CA GLY A 188 -20.40 -7.86 15.39
C GLY A 188 -19.70 -6.55 15.02
N ILE A 189 -20.40 -5.43 15.20
CA ILE A 189 -19.82 -4.09 15.12
C ILE A 189 -19.39 -3.70 16.53
N ASP A 190 -18.16 -3.20 16.68
CA ASP A 190 -17.70 -2.63 17.94
C ASP A 190 -18.51 -1.35 18.25
N PRO A 191 -19.25 -1.30 19.38
CA PRO A 191 -20.11 -0.16 19.72
C PRO A 191 -19.34 1.13 20.05
N GLU A 192 -18.02 1.08 20.30
CA GLU A 192 -17.22 2.28 20.55
C GLU A 192 -16.64 2.89 19.26
N THR A 193 -16.35 2.08 18.24
CA THR A 193 -15.63 2.53 17.04
C THR A 193 -16.45 2.48 15.74
N GLY A 194 -17.56 1.75 15.71
CA GLY A 194 -18.36 1.57 14.50
C GLY A 194 -17.64 0.84 13.37
N LEU A 195 -16.47 0.26 13.65
CA LEU A 195 -15.67 -0.51 12.70
C LEU A 195 -15.94 -2.01 12.88
N PRO A 196 -15.86 -2.81 11.80
CA PRO A 196 -15.95 -4.26 11.91
C PRO A 196 -14.72 -4.81 12.63
N MET A 197 -14.93 -5.53 13.74
CA MET A 197 -13.87 -6.32 14.37
C MET A 197 -13.54 -7.51 13.47
N VAL A 198 -12.42 -7.45 12.75
CA VAL A 198 -11.87 -8.59 12.01
C VAL A 198 -10.87 -9.31 12.92
N GLN A 199 -11.36 -10.25 13.72
CA GLN A 199 -10.50 -11.17 14.48
C GLN A 199 -10.76 -12.62 14.03
N GLY A 200 -9.75 -13.23 13.38
CA GLY A 200 -9.38 -14.60 13.76
C GLY A 200 -9.72 -15.80 12.86
N GLN A 201 -10.01 -15.69 11.55
CA GLN A 201 -10.24 -16.90 10.72
C GLN A 201 -9.09 -17.29 9.76
N VAL A 202 -8.11 -16.41 9.56
CA VAL A 202 -6.89 -16.69 8.76
C VAL A 202 -5.98 -17.72 9.43
N GLY A 203 -5.97 -17.68 10.76
CA GLY A 203 -5.04 -18.41 11.61
C GLY A 203 -5.15 -19.93 11.49
N GLY A 204 -6.32 -20.45 11.13
CA GLY A 204 -6.54 -21.89 11.04
C GLY A 204 -5.77 -22.53 9.89
N ASN A 205 -5.78 -21.91 8.71
CA ASN A 205 -5.31 -22.56 7.49
C ASN A 205 -3.79 -22.64 7.39
N VAL A 206 -3.05 -21.57 7.66
CA VAL A 206 -1.58 -21.60 7.54
C VAL A 206 -0.97 -22.41 8.68
N LEU A 207 -1.53 -22.37 9.88
CA LEU A 207 -1.13 -23.25 10.98
C LEU A 207 -1.40 -24.73 10.68
N ALA A 208 -2.56 -25.08 10.14
CA ALA A 208 -2.87 -26.45 9.73
C ALA A 208 -1.90 -26.93 8.64
N MET A 209 -1.62 -26.10 7.64
CA MET A 209 -0.64 -26.40 6.58
C MET A 209 0.78 -26.55 7.15
N ALA A 210 1.22 -25.65 8.02
CA ALA A 210 2.54 -25.73 8.65
C ALA A 210 2.69 -27.00 9.49
N ARG A 211 1.66 -27.38 10.26
CA ARG A 211 1.65 -28.61 11.07
C ARG A 211 1.69 -29.88 10.21
N GLN A 212 1.05 -29.88 9.04
CA GLN A 212 1.12 -31.01 8.11
C GLN A 212 2.49 -31.11 7.44
N LEU A 213 3.08 -29.98 7.05
CA LEU A 213 4.24 -29.97 6.17
C LEU A 213 5.59 -29.94 6.87
N ALA A 214 5.70 -29.23 7.99
CA ALA A 214 6.97 -29.16 8.70
C ALA A 214 7.52 -30.56 9.10
N PRO A 215 6.68 -31.53 9.53
CA PRO A 215 7.13 -32.89 9.78
C PRO A 215 7.60 -33.59 8.51
N GLU A 216 6.83 -33.54 7.41
CA GLU A 216 7.17 -34.18 6.13
C GLU A 216 8.49 -33.65 5.56
N LEU A 217 8.73 -32.35 5.69
CA LEU A 217 9.96 -31.69 5.25
C LEU A 217 11.15 -32.00 6.15
N SER A 218 10.91 -32.18 7.45
CA SER A 218 11.94 -32.64 8.39
C SER A 218 12.29 -34.12 8.23
N ALA A 219 11.35 -34.93 7.72
CA ALA A 219 11.44 -36.37 7.56
C ALA A 219 11.89 -36.82 6.16
N GLY A 220 12.19 -35.90 5.25
CA GLY A 220 12.77 -36.19 3.94
C GLY A 220 14.16 -36.83 4.05
N GLY A 221 14.21 -38.13 4.29
CA GLY A 221 15.44 -38.90 4.47
C GLY A 221 15.30 -40.38 4.85
N GLU A 222 14.09 -40.94 5.01
CA GLU A 222 13.89 -42.39 5.14
C GLU A 222 13.30 -42.96 3.85
N ALA A 223 14.11 -42.97 2.78
CA ALA A 223 13.81 -43.80 1.62
C ALA A 223 14.20 -45.25 1.93
N GLU A 224 13.22 -46.15 1.97
CA GLU A 224 13.47 -47.60 2.03
C GLU A 224 14.33 -48.05 0.84
N GLY A 225 15.54 -48.53 1.11
CA GLY A 225 16.20 -49.54 0.26
C GLY A 225 17.18 -49.09 -0.81
N VAL A 226 17.94 -48.00 -0.61
CA VAL A 226 19.20 -47.79 -1.33
C VAL A 226 20.26 -47.39 -0.30
N ASP A 227 21.40 -48.10 -0.26
CA ASP A 227 22.58 -47.80 0.56
C ASP A 227 23.24 -46.46 0.17
N ALA A 228 22.47 -45.37 0.18
CA ALA A 228 22.98 -44.02 0.10
C ALA A 228 23.40 -43.62 1.52
N ALA A 229 24.70 -43.34 1.68
CA ALA A 229 25.30 -42.90 2.92
C ALA A 229 24.39 -41.89 3.65
N ALA A 230 23.98 -42.24 4.87
CA ALA A 230 23.25 -41.35 5.74
C ALA A 230 23.90 -39.96 5.72
N PRO A 231 23.13 -38.86 5.54
CA PRO A 231 23.69 -37.52 5.50
C PRO A 231 24.56 -37.33 6.74
N ALA A 232 25.84 -37.07 6.50
CA ALA A 232 26.83 -36.93 7.55
C ALA A 232 26.30 -35.94 8.59
N LYS A 233 26.25 -36.37 9.86
CA LYS A 233 25.81 -35.56 11.01
C LYS A 233 26.27 -34.11 10.87
N GLY A 234 25.29 -33.24 10.62
CA GLY A 234 25.32 -31.78 10.82
C GLY A 234 26.61 -31.09 10.39
N THR A 235 26.76 -30.81 9.10
CA THR A 235 27.64 -29.70 8.69
C THR A 235 27.11 -28.42 9.32
N ALA A 236 27.81 -27.92 10.33
CA ALA A 236 27.49 -26.65 10.96
C ALA A 236 27.39 -25.54 9.91
N ILE A 237 26.29 -24.79 9.93
CA ILE A 237 26.07 -23.67 9.03
C ILE A 237 27.08 -22.57 9.36
N SER A 238 27.65 -21.92 8.35
CA SER A 238 28.60 -20.83 8.60
C SER A 238 27.91 -19.66 9.30
N THR A 239 28.66 -18.89 10.11
CA THR A 239 28.12 -17.69 10.78
C THR A 239 27.52 -16.71 9.77
N ARG A 240 28.15 -16.56 8.60
CA ARG A 240 27.67 -15.72 7.51
C ARG A 240 26.33 -16.20 6.96
N ASP A 241 26.17 -17.49 6.73
CA ASP A 241 24.92 -18.06 6.22
C ASP A 241 23.79 -17.92 7.25
N ARG A 242 24.11 -18.08 8.53
CA ARG A 242 23.16 -17.82 9.62
C ARG A 242 22.71 -16.36 9.65
N GLU A 243 23.61 -15.41 9.51
CA GLU A 243 23.27 -13.98 9.40
C GLU A 243 22.39 -13.70 8.17
N HIS A 244 22.66 -14.36 7.04
CA HIS A 244 21.81 -14.28 5.85
C HIS A 244 20.40 -14.83 6.12
N LEU A 245 20.26 -15.94 6.83
CA LEU A 245 18.96 -16.50 7.22
C LEU A 245 18.20 -15.58 8.19
N ILE A 246 18.89 -14.99 9.17
CA ILE A 246 18.30 -14.01 10.10
C ILE A 246 17.79 -12.78 9.32
N SER A 247 18.59 -12.27 8.38
CA SER A 247 18.18 -11.17 7.51
C SER A 247 17.00 -11.54 6.61
N ALA A 248 16.88 -12.80 6.18
CA ALA A 248 15.77 -13.27 5.36
C ALA A 248 14.44 -13.41 6.13
N LEU A 249 14.51 -13.59 7.45
CA LEU A 249 13.33 -13.68 8.32
C LEU A 249 12.60 -12.33 8.44
N HIS A 250 13.35 -11.23 8.42
CA HIS A 250 12.79 -9.90 8.44
C HIS A 250 11.88 -9.66 7.22
N PRO A 251 10.80 -8.88 7.37
CA PRO A 251 9.94 -8.49 6.25
C PRO A 251 10.84 -7.98 5.12
N PRO A 252 10.75 -8.55 3.91
CA PRO A 252 11.55 -8.05 2.82
C PRO A 252 11.13 -6.61 2.62
N LEU A 253 12.09 -5.70 2.78
CA LEU A 253 11.84 -4.28 2.60
C LEU A 253 11.44 -4.10 1.13
N MET A 254 10.25 -3.57 0.87
CA MET A 254 9.78 -3.30 -0.51
C MET A 254 10.81 -2.50 -1.33
N SER A 255 11.74 -1.81 -0.65
CA SER A 255 12.88 -1.08 -1.19
C SER A 255 13.67 -1.84 -2.26
N ARG A 256 13.93 -3.13 -2.07
CA ARG A 256 14.75 -3.91 -3.02
C ARG A 256 14.06 -4.22 -4.36
N HIS A 257 12.75 -4.07 -4.46
CA HIS A 257 11.99 -4.25 -5.71
C HIS A 257 11.45 -2.92 -6.28
N MET A 258 11.89 -1.82 -5.72
CA MET A 258 11.53 -0.46 -6.13
C MET A 258 12.78 0.25 -6.67
N ASP A 259 13.48 -0.29 -7.67
CA ASP A 259 14.72 0.30 -8.24
C ASP A 259 15.81 0.71 -7.22
N GLY A 260 15.89 0.02 -6.07
CA GLY A 260 16.82 0.38 -5.00
C GLY A 260 16.41 1.61 -4.18
N THR A 261 15.14 2.00 -4.24
CA THR A 261 14.54 3.04 -3.38
C THR A 261 14.68 2.61 -1.93
N ASP A 262 15.43 3.35 -1.12
CA ASP A 262 15.67 3.00 0.29
C ASP A 262 14.36 2.95 1.11
N THR A 263 14.36 2.24 2.24
CA THR A 263 13.21 2.23 3.18
C THR A 263 12.82 3.63 3.61
N ASP A 264 13.82 4.48 3.81
CA ASP A 264 13.64 5.87 4.21
C ASP A 264 12.94 6.67 3.10
N GLN A 265 13.25 6.37 1.83
CA GLN A 265 12.58 6.99 0.69
C GLN A 265 11.13 6.55 0.58
N LEU A 266 10.82 5.25 0.76
CA LEU A 266 9.44 4.77 0.79
C LEU A 266 8.62 5.43 1.91
N ALA A 267 9.21 5.55 3.11
CA ALA A 267 8.59 6.26 4.23
C ALA A 267 8.35 7.74 3.88
N GLN A 268 9.32 8.39 3.22
CA GLN A 268 9.21 9.77 2.76
C GLN A 268 8.11 9.95 1.70
N HIS A 269 7.98 9.04 0.74
CA HIS A 269 6.91 9.08 -0.26
C HIS A 269 5.53 8.95 0.40
N ARG A 270 5.39 8.01 1.35
CA ARG A 270 4.14 7.85 2.12
C ARG A 270 3.80 9.10 2.94
N ALA A 271 4.80 9.66 3.63
CA ALA A 271 4.64 10.89 4.40
C ALA A 271 4.23 12.07 3.50
N SER A 272 4.80 12.15 2.29
CA SER A 272 4.47 13.19 1.30
C SER A 272 3.03 13.07 0.83
N ILE A 273 2.56 11.86 0.48
CA ILE A 273 1.15 11.64 0.11
C ILE A 273 0.21 11.99 1.28
N LYS A 274 0.49 11.46 2.48
CA LYS A 274 -0.30 11.76 3.68
C LYS A 274 -0.41 13.27 3.91
N ARG A 275 0.71 13.99 3.80
CA ARG A 275 0.75 15.44 3.97
C ARG A 275 -0.08 16.17 2.93
N LEU A 276 -0.04 15.75 1.66
CA LEU A 276 -0.84 16.35 0.59
C LEU A 276 -2.34 16.14 0.81
N ILE A 277 -2.74 14.97 1.32
CA ILE A 277 -4.14 14.68 1.69
C ILE A 277 -4.59 15.54 2.87
N GLU A 278 -3.77 15.64 3.93
CA GLU A 278 -4.04 16.51 5.10
C GLU A 278 -4.23 17.98 4.70
N LEU A 279 -3.52 18.45 3.67
CA LEU A 279 -3.63 19.81 3.13
C LEU A 279 -4.85 20.00 2.20
N GLY A 280 -5.69 18.97 2.01
CA GLY A 280 -6.82 19.02 1.08
C GLY A 280 -6.38 19.14 -0.38
N ARG A 281 -5.24 18.52 -0.74
CA ARG A 281 -4.66 18.53 -2.10
C ARG A 281 -4.54 17.12 -2.70
N PRO A 282 -5.61 16.29 -2.73
CA PRO A 282 -5.53 14.92 -3.25
C PRO A 282 -5.11 14.84 -4.72
N ARG A 283 -5.55 15.80 -5.55
CA ARG A 283 -5.10 15.89 -6.96
C ARG A 283 -3.60 16.08 -7.11
N LEU A 284 -2.96 16.82 -6.20
CA LEU A 284 -1.51 16.99 -6.24
C LEU A 284 -0.80 15.71 -5.77
N ALA A 285 -1.38 14.97 -4.82
CA ALA A 285 -0.90 13.66 -4.42
C ALA A 285 -0.97 12.65 -5.58
N LEU A 286 -2.04 12.70 -6.38
CA LEU A 286 -2.18 11.89 -7.58
C LEU A 286 -1.08 12.20 -8.60
N VAL A 287 -0.86 13.48 -8.92
CA VAL A 287 0.22 13.90 -9.83
C VAL A 287 1.59 13.47 -9.31
N TYR A 288 1.85 13.63 -8.01
CA TYR A 288 3.09 13.20 -7.37
C TYR A 288 3.34 11.69 -7.51
N ALA A 289 2.29 10.87 -7.34
CA ALA A 289 2.37 9.45 -7.59
C ALA A 289 2.64 9.17 -9.08
N ASP A 290 1.96 9.90 -9.97
CA ASP A 290 2.06 9.74 -11.43
C ASP A 290 3.46 10.03 -11.99
N GLU A 291 4.17 10.97 -11.37
CA GLU A 291 5.55 11.36 -11.73
C GLU A 291 6.60 10.28 -11.41
N GLN A 292 6.26 9.25 -10.63
CA GLN A 292 7.20 8.17 -10.34
C GLN A 292 7.48 7.34 -11.60
N LYS A 293 8.77 7.12 -11.86
CA LYS A 293 9.24 6.35 -13.02
C LYS A 293 9.02 4.85 -12.87
N ASN A 294 9.21 4.33 -11.66
CA ASN A 294 9.05 2.91 -11.38
C ASN A 294 7.53 2.57 -11.36
N PRO A 295 7.07 1.62 -12.19
CA PRO A 295 5.65 1.31 -12.31
C PRO A 295 5.08 0.68 -11.04
N ASN A 296 5.86 -0.16 -10.35
CA ASN A 296 5.48 -0.74 -9.06
C ASN A 296 5.32 0.35 -7.99
N LEU A 297 6.31 1.24 -7.81
CA LEU A 297 6.24 2.37 -6.87
C LEU A 297 5.03 3.27 -7.15
N ARG A 298 4.83 3.64 -8.41
CA ARG A 298 3.69 4.44 -8.84
C ARG A 298 2.38 3.76 -8.47
N SER A 299 2.21 2.48 -8.81
CA SER A 299 1.00 1.72 -8.48
C SER A 299 0.76 1.62 -6.97
N TRP A 300 1.82 1.42 -6.18
CA TRP A 300 1.75 1.36 -4.73
C TRP A 300 1.32 2.69 -4.13
N LEU A 301 1.89 3.81 -4.58
CA LEU A 301 1.53 5.15 -4.14
C LEU A 301 0.08 5.49 -4.47
N LEU A 302 -0.40 5.08 -5.64
CA LEU A 302 -1.80 5.23 -6.04
C LEU A 302 -2.74 4.44 -5.11
N THR A 303 -2.36 3.23 -4.70
CA THR A 303 -3.12 2.46 -3.68
C THR A 303 -3.05 3.13 -2.30
N GLN A 304 -1.89 3.68 -1.90
CA GLN A 304 -1.75 4.41 -0.62
C GLN A 304 -2.61 5.67 -0.57
N LEU A 305 -2.71 6.41 -1.68
CA LEU A 305 -3.60 7.57 -1.80
C LEU A 305 -5.03 7.17 -1.46
N LEU A 306 -5.52 6.07 -2.04
CA LEU A 306 -6.87 5.58 -1.79
C LEU A 306 -7.09 5.10 -0.34
N LEU A 307 -6.09 4.47 0.28
CA LEU A 307 -6.15 4.05 1.69
C LEU A 307 -6.28 5.22 2.66
N LEU A 308 -5.57 6.32 2.38
CA LEU A 308 -5.49 7.48 3.27
C LEU A 308 -6.65 8.46 3.08
N GLU A 309 -7.39 8.37 1.98
CA GLU A 309 -8.53 9.26 1.71
C GLU A 309 -9.79 8.90 2.51
N SER A 310 -10.59 9.93 2.79
CA SER A 310 -11.93 9.76 3.36
C SER A 310 -12.87 9.03 2.39
N PRO A 311 -13.88 8.27 2.88
CA PRO A 311 -14.80 7.53 2.01
C PRO A 311 -15.49 8.40 0.94
N ALA A 312 -15.78 9.66 1.23
CA ALA A 312 -16.39 10.60 0.28
C ALA A 312 -15.41 10.99 -0.85
N GLN A 313 -14.16 11.29 -0.52
CA GLN A 313 -13.13 11.65 -1.50
C GLN A 313 -12.69 10.47 -2.36
N ARG A 314 -12.63 9.27 -1.78
CA ARG A 314 -12.29 8.04 -2.52
C ARG A 314 -13.14 7.86 -3.77
N ARG A 315 -14.42 8.22 -3.73
CA ARG A 315 -15.33 8.10 -4.89
C ARG A 315 -14.98 9.05 -6.04
N GLU A 316 -14.39 10.21 -5.74
CA GLU A 316 -13.97 11.17 -6.78
C GLU A 316 -12.79 10.62 -7.57
N PHE A 317 -11.80 10.02 -6.89
CA PHE A 317 -10.53 9.62 -7.51
C PHE A 317 -10.44 8.13 -7.85
N SER A 318 -11.34 7.28 -7.35
CA SER A 318 -11.27 5.82 -7.52
C SER A 318 -11.14 5.40 -8.99
N ASN A 319 -11.95 5.97 -9.87
CA ASN A 319 -11.92 5.65 -11.30
C ASN A 319 -10.59 6.03 -11.96
N GLU A 320 -10.03 7.18 -11.61
CA GLU A 320 -8.75 7.66 -12.13
C GLU A 320 -7.59 6.79 -11.62
N ILE A 321 -7.59 6.47 -10.32
CA ILE A 321 -6.60 5.58 -9.68
C ILE A 321 -6.64 4.18 -10.29
N VAL A 322 -7.82 3.56 -10.38
CA VAL A 322 -7.99 2.21 -10.96
C VAL A 322 -7.54 2.20 -12.43
N THR A 323 -7.93 3.22 -13.20
CA THR A 323 -7.52 3.34 -14.61
C THR A 323 -6.01 3.53 -14.74
N GLY A 324 -5.41 4.36 -13.88
CA GLY A 324 -3.97 4.58 -13.81
C GLY A 324 -3.21 3.28 -13.55
N ILE A 325 -3.59 2.54 -12.50
CA ILE A 325 -2.93 1.26 -12.17
C ILE A 325 -3.16 0.21 -13.26
N ARG A 326 -4.36 0.12 -13.85
CA ARG A 326 -4.64 -0.81 -14.96
C ARG A 326 -3.78 -0.51 -16.19
N ASN A 327 -3.60 0.77 -16.52
CA ASN A 327 -2.72 1.19 -17.61
C ASN A 327 -1.25 0.88 -17.31
N LEU A 328 -0.82 0.99 -16.05
CA LEU A 328 0.53 0.56 -15.63
C LEU A 328 0.70 -0.95 -15.78
N ALA A 329 -0.28 -1.75 -15.34
CA ALA A 329 -0.25 -3.20 -15.48
C ALA A 329 -0.13 -3.62 -16.96
N ALA A 330 -0.89 -2.97 -17.85
CA ALA A 330 -0.83 -3.23 -19.29
C ALA A 330 0.51 -2.84 -19.94
N ARG A 331 1.24 -1.87 -19.36
CA ARG A 331 2.59 -1.49 -19.82
C ARG A 331 3.69 -2.34 -19.19
N ALA A 332 3.43 -2.86 -18.00
CA ALA A 332 4.32 -3.73 -17.26
C ALA A 332 4.21 -5.19 -17.71
N THR A 333 3.40 -5.52 -18.72
CA THR A 333 3.29 -6.88 -19.25
C THR A 333 4.65 -7.43 -19.64
N GLU A 334 4.96 -8.65 -19.17
CA GLU A 334 6.26 -9.33 -19.32
C GLU A 334 7.44 -8.64 -18.61
N SER A 335 7.17 -7.60 -17.82
CA SER A 335 8.17 -6.98 -16.94
C SER A 335 8.21 -7.68 -15.58
N PRO A 336 9.34 -7.64 -14.86
CA PRO A 336 9.45 -8.21 -13.52
C PRO A 336 8.54 -7.51 -12.48
N ASP A 337 7.93 -6.37 -12.83
CA ASP A 337 7.02 -5.63 -11.96
C ASP A 337 5.54 -5.98 -12.20
N GLU A 338 5.20 -6.75 -13.24
CA GLU A 338 3.81 -7.05 -13.63
C GLU A 338 3.01 -7.60 -12.44
N ALA A 339 3.55 -8.61 -11.76
CA ALA A 339 2.92 -9.26 -10.62
C ALA A 339 2.65 -8.29 -9.46
N LEU A 340 3.61 -7.41 -9.16
CA LEU A 340 3.50 -6.43 -8.07
C LEU A 340 2.45 -5.35 -8.39
N VAL A 341 2.44 -4.84 -9.63
CA VAL A 341 1.45 -3.86 -10.08
C VAL A 341 0.04 -4.46 -10.06
N LEU A 342 -0.12 -5.71 -10.52
CA LEU A 342 -1.40 -6.41 -10.49
C LEU A 342 -1.87 -6.70 -9.06
N SER A 343 -0.96 -6.99 -8.13
CA SER A 343 -1.30 -7.16 -6.70
C SER A 343 -1.72 -5.84 -6.06
N ASN A 344 -1.07 -4.72 -6.40
CA ASN A 344 -1.52 -3.40 -5.96
C ASN A 344 -2.91 -3.06 -6.55
N LEU A 345 -3.18 -3.45 -7.81
CA LEU A 345 -4.51 -3.33 -8.40
C LEU A 345 -5.56 -4.15 -7.65
N ALA A 346 -5.23 -5.39 -7.26
CA ALA A 346 -6.10 -6.23 -6.45
C ALA A 346 -6.43 -5.55 -5.11
N GLY A 347 -5.41 -5.02 -4.41
CA GLY A 347 -5.59 -4.28 -3.17
C GLY A 347 -6.45 -3.02 -3.35
N THR A 348 -6.28 -2.29 -4.46
CA THR A 348 -7.13 -1.15 -4.83
C THR A 348 -8.59 -1.56 -4.99
N TYR A 349 -8.87 -2.68 -5.67
CA TYR A 349 -10.24 -3.19 -5.78
C TYR A 349 -10.82 -3.63 -4.44
N THR A 350 -10.02 -4.22 -3.54
CA THR A 350 -10.47 -4.56 -2.18
C THR A 350 -10.90 -3.33 -1.40
N ILE A 351 -10.13 -2.23 -1.46
CA ILE A 351 -10.48 -0.95 -0.80
C ILE A 351 -11.80 -0.38 -1.35
N LEU A 352 -12.10 -0.65 -2.62
CA LEU A 352 -13.34 -0.25 -3.29
C LEU A 352 -14.46 -1.29 -3.18
N GLU A 353 -14.29 -2.33 -2.36
CA GLU A 353 -15.27 -3.40 -2.12
C GLU A 353 -15.63 -4.22 -3.37
N GLN A 354 -14.77 -4.22 -4.40
CA GLN A 354 -14.96 -4.96 -5.66
C GLN A 354 -14.24 -6.31 -5.63
N GLN A 355 -14.76 -7.25 -4.85
CA GLN A 355 -14.06 -8.51 -4.54
C GLN A 355 -13.75 -9.37 -5.78
N ASP A 356 -14.68 -9.47 -6.75
CA ASP A 356 -14.45 -10.26 -7.97
C ASP A 356 -13.31 -9.68 -8.83
N ASN A 357 -13.25 -8.35 -8.91
CA ASN A 357 -12.18 -7.65 -9.62
C ASN A 357 -10.84 -7.79 -8.88
N ALA A 358 -10.86 -7.74 -7.54
CA ALA A 358 -9.69 -7.96 -6.71
C ALA A 358 -9.10 -9.37 -6.94
N ARG A 359 -9.96 -10.39 -6.90
CA ARG A 359 -9.57 -11.78 -7.18
C ARG A 359 -9.00 -11.94 -8.58
N THR A 360 -9.71 -11.45 -9.59
CA THR A 360 -9.27 -11.53 -11.00
C THR A 360 -7.91 -10.85 -11.22
N ALA A 361 -7.68 -9.70 -10.57
CA ALA A 361 -6.40 -8.99 -10.67
C ALA A 361 -5.27 -9.76 -9.99
N LEU A 362 -5.54 -10.37 -8.82
CA LEU A 362 -4.55 -11.17 -8.11
C LEU A 362 -4.21 -12.46 -8.85
N ASP A 363 -5.20 -13.17 -9.38
CA ASP A 363 -5.02 -14.37 -10.22
C ASP A 363 -4.02 -14.08 -11.35
N LYS A 364 -4.26 -12.99 -12.09
CA LYS A 364 -3.35 -12.53 -13.15
C LYS A 364 -1.96 -12.19 -12.64
N GLY A 365 -1.86 -11.62 -11.44
CA GLY A 365 -0.57 -11.31 -10.82
C GLY A 365 0.23 -12.56 -10.44
N LEU A 366 -0.45 -13.59 -9.94
CA LEU A 366 0.16 -14.89 -9.64
C LEU A 366 0.56 -15.63 -10.92
N ASP A 367 -0.26 -15.59 -11.96
CA ASP A 367 0.08 -16.13 -13.28
C ASP A 367 1.29 -15.41 -13.90
N ALA A 368 1.37 -14.08 -13.76
CA ALA A 368 2.53 -13.30 -14.18
C ALA A 368 3.80 -13.74 -13.46
N LEU A 369 3.73 -13.92 -12.14
CA LEU A 369 4.87 -14.40 -11.35
C LEU A 369 5.34 -15.79 -11.79
N GLN A 370 4.42 -16.72 -12.07
CA GLN A 370 4.75 -18.06 -12.56
C GLN A 370 5.44 -18.01 -13.94
N ARG A 371 5.01 -17.10 -14.82
CA ARG A 371 5.60 -16.93 -16.17
C ARG A 371 7.06 -16.46 -16.14
N GLU A 372 7.48 -15.75 -15.10
CA GLU A 372 8.86 -15.25 -14.98
C GLU A 372 9.91 -16.38 -14.82
N LYS A 373 9.49 -17.62 -14.50
CA LYS A 373 10.37 -18.79 -14.31
C LYS A 373 11.55 -18.52 -13.37
N LEU A 374 11.31 -17.74 -12.31
CA LEU A 374 12.32 -17.43 -11.30
C LEU A 374 12.68 -18.67 -10.48
N PRO A 375 13.87 -18.73 -9.87
CA PRO A 375 14.17 -19.70 -8.83
C PRO A 375 13.12 -19.65 -7.71
N VAL A 376 12.79 -20.81 -7.11
CA VAL A 376 11.74 -20.92 -6.08
C VAL A 376 11.94 -19.95 -4.92
N PHE A 377 13.19 -19.73 -4.50
CA PHE A 377 13.50 -18.75 -3.46
C PHE A 377 13.08 -17.32 -3.84
N GLU A 378 13.39 -16.86 -5.06
CA GLU A 378 12.98 -15.52 -5.52
C GLU A 378 11.47 -15.46 -5.77
N GLN A 379 10.83 -16.55 -6.20
CA GLN A 379 9.36 -16.61 -6.27
C GLN A 379 8.71 -16.46 -4.89
N LEU A 380 9.18 -17.19 -3.86
CA LEU A 380 8.67 -17.05 -2.49
C LEU A 380 8.85 -15.63 -1.96
N LYS A 381 10.01 -15.03 -2.20
CA LYS A 381 10.27 -13.64 -1.82
C LYS A 381 9.30 -12.67 -2.51
N LYS A 382 9.03 -12.85 -3.81
CA LYS A 382 7.99 -12.10 -4.54
C LYS A 382 6.59 -12.34 -3.97
N LEU A 383 6.21 -13.59 -3.70
CA LEU A 383 4.93 -13.91 -3.05
C LEU A 383 4.80 -13.19 -1.70
N ARG A 384 5.88 -13.11 -0.91
CA ARG A 384 5.88 -12.38 0.36
C ARG A 384 5.66 -10.88 0.17
N TYR A 385 6.19 -10.28 -0.89
CA TYR A 385 5.86 -8.88 -1.24
C TYR A 385 4.39 -8.70 -1.64
N LEU A 386 3.83 -9.61 -2.44
CA LEU A 386 2.39 -9.59 -2.77
C LEU A 386 1.56 -9.72 -1.49
N LEU A 387 1.96 -10.61 -0.57
CA LEU A 387 1.30 -10.85 0.72
C LEU A 387 1.23 -9.58 1.56
N GLN A 388 2.35 -8.86 1.70
CA GLN A 388 2.39 -7.57 2.38
C GLN A 388 1.47 -6.54 1.73
N GLY A 389 1.36 -6.55 0.41
CA GLY A 389 0.39 -5.74 -0.33
C GLY A 389 -1.05 -6.02 0.11
N GLN A 390 -1.43 -7.29 0.14
CA GLN A 390 -2.78 -7.72 0.51
C GLN A 390 -3.09 -7.54 2.00
N LEU A 391 -2.09 -7.69 2.88
CA LEU A 391 -2.21 -7.39 4.31
C LEU A 391 -2.57 -5.91 4.55
N ARG A 392 -1.90 -4.99 3.84
CA ARG A 392 -2.18 -3.54 3.96
C ARG A 392 -3.60 -3.15 3.54
N THR A 393 -4.19 -3.89 2.61
CA THR A 393 -5.55 -3.63 2.11
C THR A 393 -6.59 -4.55 2.72
N SER A 394 -6.21 -5.36 3.73
CA SER A 394 -7.07 -6.35 4.37
C SER A 394 -7.75 -7.32 3.39
N ASN A 395 -7.10 -7.67 2.28
CA ASN A 395 -7.65 -8.60 1.29
C ASN A 395 -7.47 -10.06 1.76
N GLN A 396 -8.43 -10.53 2.55
CA GLN A 396 -8.31 -11.84 3.20
C GLN A 396 -8.28 -13.02 2.24
N ALA A 397 -9.08 -12.95 1.16
CA ALA A 397 -9.07 -13.98 0.13
C ALA A 397 -7.71 -14.03 -0.57
N GLY A 398 -7.15 -12.86 -0.89
CA GLY A 398 -5.84 -12.76 -1.52
C GLY A 398 -4.69 -13.25 -0.63
N ILE A 399 -4.72 -12.95 0.66
CA ILE A 399 -3.76 -13.47 1.65
C ILE A 399 -3.75 -15.00 1.62
N ASN A 400 -4.92 -15.62 1.71
CA ASN A 400 -5.04 -17.08 1.73
C ASN A 400 -4.50 -17.71 0.43
N GLN A 401 -4.84 -17.13 -0.71
CA GLN A 401 -4.41 -17.60 -2.02
C GLN A 401 -2.88 -17.52 -2.19
N ILE A 402 -2.26 -16.43 -1.74
CA ILE A 402 -0.80 -16.25 -1.82
C ILE A 402 -0.09 -17.29 -0.94
N VAL A 403 -0.60 -17.53 0.27
CA VAL A 403 0.00 -18.53 1.18
C VAL A 403 -0.19 -19.95 0.64
N GLU A 404 -1.34 -20.26 0.07
CA GLU A 404 -1.60 -21.55 -0.60
C GLU A 404 -0.61 -21.77 -1.75
N GLN A 405 -0.42 -20.77 -2.62
CA GLN A 405 0.53 -20.82 -3.72
C GLN A 405 1.97 -20.99 -3.22
N ALA A 406 2.39 -20.24 -2.19
CA ALA A 406 3.71 -20.36 -1.59
C ALA A 406 3.94 -21.77 -1.02
N THR A 407 2.93 -22.32 -0.37
CA THR A 407 2.95 -23.66 0.20
C THR A 407 3.06 -24.73 -0.89
N ALA A 408 2.28 -24.61 -1.97
CA ALA A 408 2.34 -25.52 -3.11
C ALA A 408 3.72 -25.49 -3.77
N LEU A 409 4.30 -24.30 -3.94
CA LEU A 409 5.63 -24.12 -4.49
C LEU A 409 6.70 -24.80 -3.61
N MET A 410 6.60 -24.64 -2.29
CA MET A 410 7.51 -25.28 -1.34
C MET A 410 7.43 -26.81 -1.39
N LYS A 411 6.23 -27.39 -1.51
CA LYS A 411 6.04 -28.84 -1.66
C LYS A 411 6.67 -29.40 -2.94
N SER A 412 6.62 -28.63 -4.03
CA SER A 412 7.11 -29.07 -5.33
C SER A 412 8.64 -29.06 -5.42
N GLN A 413 9.33 -28.32 -4.55
CA GLN A 413 10.76 -28.10 -4.64
C GLN A 413 11.53 -29.10 -3.77
N GLN A 414 12.35 -29.93 -4.41
CA GLN A 414 13.43 -30.62 -3.71
C GLN A 414 14.64 -29.69 -3.68
N SER A 415 15.14 -29.38 -2.48
CA SER A 415 16.35 -28.59 -2.29
C SER A 415 17.57 -29.49 -2.48
N GLU A 416 18.50 -29.09 -3.35
CA GLU A 416 19.75 -29.83 -3.56
C GLU A 416 20.72 -29.61 -2.39
N THR A 417 20.66 -28.43 -1.77
CA THR A 417 21.52 -28.06 -0.64
C THR A 417 20.73 -27.78 0.66
N PRO A 418 21.28 -28.10 1.84
CA PRO A 418 20.66 -27.75 3.12
C PRO A 418 20.46 -26.24 3.31
N LEU A 419 21.37 -25.41 2.77
CA LEU A 419 21.27 -23.96 2.89
C LEU A 419 20.05 -23.41 2.14
N GLU A 420 19.85 -23.86 0.90
CA GLU A 420 18.66 -23.49 0.12
C GLU A 420 17.39 -23.95 0.83
N HIS A 421 17.38 -25.18 1.36
CA HIS A 421 16.25 -25.66 2.17
C HIS A 421 15.93 -24.70 3.32
N TYR A 422 16.93 -24.30 4.11
CA TYR A 422 16.72 -23.39 5.23
C TYR A 422 16.28 -22.01 4.78
N GLN A 423 16.78 -21.51 3.64
CA GLN A 423 16.31 -20.26 3.06
C GLN A 423 14.82 -20.32 2.71
N LEU A 424 14.34 -21.41 2.10
CA LEU A 424 12.92 -21.62 1.78
C LEU A 424 12.06 -21.70 3.05
N VAL A 425 12.50 -22.47 4.05
CA VAL A 425 11.83 -22.60 5.35
C VAL A 425 11.72 -21.24 6.05
N VAL A 426 12.78 -20.44 6.03
CA VAL A 426 12.78 -19.10 6.62
C VAL A 426 11.84 -18.14 5.88
N GLN A 427 11.72 -18.23 4.55
CA GLN A 427 10.72 -17.44 3.82
C GLN A 427 9.29 -17.81 4.21
N MET A 428 8.99 -19.10 4.35
CA MET A 428 7.67 -19.55 4.83
C MET A 428 7.40 -19.12 6.27
N ALA A 429 8.40 -19.21 7.15
CA ALA A 429 8.30 -18.70 8.51
C ALA A 429 8.03 -17.18 8.51
N GLY A 430 8.72 -16.43 7.65
CA GLY A 430 8.50 -15.00 7.44
C GLY A 430 7.07 -14.67 6.99
N MET A 431 6.51 -15.39 6.02
CA MET A 431 5.11 -15.21 5.61
C MET A 431 4.12 -15.54 6.73
N ALA A 432 4.39 -16.58 7.51
CA ALA A 432 3.58 -16.93 8.68
C ALA A 432 3.64 -15.82 9.75
N MET A 433 4.80 -15.20 9.97
CA MET A 433 4.91 -14.02 10.85
C MET A 433 4.13 -12.82 10.31
N ASP A 434 4.27 -12.51 9.02
CA ASP A 434 3.59 -11.38 8.38
C ASP A 434 2.05 -11.51 8.51
N THR A 435 1.53 -12.74 8.57
CA THR A 435 0.09 -13.03 8.79
C THR A 435 -0.30 -13.18 10.27
N GLY A 436 0.60 -12.87 11.21
CA GLY A 436 0.37 -12.98 12.66
C GLY A 436 0.40 -14.40 13.21
N GLN A 437 0.78 -15.41 12.42
CA GLN A 437 0.74 -16.82 12.77
C GLN A 437 2.06 -17.32 13.36
N ILE A 438 2.36 -16.85 14.57
CA ILE A 438 3.61 -17.13 15.27
C ILE A 438 3.84 -18.63 15.51
N GLU A 439 2.78 -19.39 15.81
CA GLU A 439 2.88 -20.85 15.98
C GLU A 439 3.27 -21.56 14.68
N ALA A 440 2.70 -21.11 13.55
CA ALA A 440 3.01 -21.65 12.24
C ALA A 440 4.45 -21.33 11.87
N ALA A 441 4.91 -20.09 12.12
CA ALA A 441 6.29 -19.69 11.91
C ALA A 441 7.28 -20.53 12.74
N ASN A 442 7.00 -20.75 14.03
CA ASN A 442 7.79 -21.64 14.88
C ASN A 442 7.79 -23.09 14.39
N THR A 443 6.67 -23.54 13.83
CA THR A 443 6.55 -24.89 13.25
C THR A 443 7.44 -25.04 12.02
N TRP A 444 7.46 -24.04 11.13
CA TRP A 444 8.40 -23.99 10.01
C TRP A 444 9.86 -24.04 10.48
N LEU A 445 10.24 -23.21 11.46
CA LEU A 445 11.62 -23.16 11.97
C LEU A 445 12.10 -24.49 12.59
N LYS A 446 11.20 -25.39 13.01
CA LYS A 446 11.59 -26.73 13.49
C LYS A 446 12.20 -27.60 12.40
N ALA A 447 11.91 -27.33 11.11
CA ALA A 447 12.50 -28.03 9.98
C ALA A 447 14.00 -27.67 9.78
N VAL A 448 14.50 -26.60 10.43
CA VAL A 448 15.94 -26.32 10.48
C VAL A 448 16.61 -27.31 11.42
N GLN A 449 17.44 -28.20 10.85
CA GLN A 449 18.09 -29.29 11.60
C GLN A 449 19.21 -28.77 12.52
N ASP A 450 19.93 -27.73 12.10
CA ASP A 450 20.98 -27.11 12.92
C ASP A 450 20.37 -26.41 14.14
N GLN A 451 20.64 -26.95 15.33
CA GLN A 451 20.07 -26.47 16.59
C GLN A 451 20.47 -25.03 16.90
N ASP A 452 21.71 -24.64 16.64
CA ASP A 452 22.20 -23.30 16.96
C ASP A 452 21.57 -22.25 16.06
N THR A 453 21.48 -22.55 14.76
CA THR A 453 20.77 -21.68 13.79
C THR A 453 19.28 -21.60 14.11
N ARG A 454 18.64 -22.71 14.46
CA ARG A 454 17.23 -22.71 14.87
C ARG A 454 17.00 -21.84 16.11
N LEU A 455 17.83 -21.95 17.14
CA LEU A 455 17.73 -21.12 18.34
C LEU A 455 17.93 -19.63 18.03
N ALA A 456 18.89 -19.29 17.16
CA ALA A 456 19.12 -17.91 16.72
C ALA A 456 17.91 -17.34 15.97
N LEU A 457 17.33 -18.11 15.03
CA LEU A 457 16.14 -17.71 14.28
C LEU A 457 14.91 -17.57 15.19
N SER A 458 14.70 -18.49 16.14
CA SER A 458 13.62 -18.40 17.11
C SER A 458 13.76 -17.20 18.06
N HIS A 459 14.99 -16.87 18.46
CA HIS A 459 15.26 -15.66 19.25
C HIS A 459 14.92 -14.40 18.45
N GLU A 460 15.35 -14.33 17.19
CA GLU A 460 15.03 -13.19 16.33
C GLU A 460 13.52 -13.05 16.09
N LEU A 461 12.82 -14.17 15.91
CA LEU A 461 11.36 -14.18 15.78
C LEU A 461 10.67 -13.56 17.00
N LEU A 462 11.16 -13.84 18.21
CA LEU A 462 10.64 -13.23 19.44
C LEU A 462 10.95 -11.73 19.51
N SER A 463 12.14 -11.31 19.08
CA SER A 463 12.54 -9.91 18.98
C SER A 463 11.61 -9.14 18.03
N ILE A 464 11.39 -9.65 16.81
CA ILE A 464 10.48 -9.06 15.82
C ILE A 464 9.06 -8.95 16.39
N LYS A 465 8.57 -10.01 17.05
CA LYS A 465 7.25 -9.99 17.70
C LYS A 465 7.15 -8.87 18.74
N GLN A 466 8.17 -8.70 19.58
CA GLN A 466 8.20 -7.64 20.59
C GLN A 466 8.20 -6.25 19.94
N ALA A 467 8.99 -6.07 18.87
CA ALA A 467 9.03 -4.82 18.12
C ALA A 467 7.66 -4.44 17.52
N VAL A 468 6.95 -5.41 16.94
CA VAL A 468 5.60 -5.20 16.39
C VAL A 468 4.60 -4.82 17.47
N ILE A 469 4.63 -5.51 18.62
CA ILE A 469 3.75 -5.17 19.75
C ILE A 469 4.03 -3.75 20.25
N SER A 470 5.30 -3.33 20.31
CA SER A 470 5.68 -1.99 20.76
C SER A 470 5.41 -0.86 19.77
N SER A 471 5.15 -1.16 18.49
CA SER A 471 4.86 -0.13 17.47
C SER A 471 3.39 0.22 17.33
N ASP A 472 2.51 -0.61 17.90
CA ASP A 472 1.06 -0.38 17.91
C ASP A 472 0.60 0.46 19.13
N ASP A 473 1.48 0.63 20.14
CA ASP A 473 1.33 1.56 21.27
C ASP A 473 1.87 2.97 20.92
#